data_AF-A0A915IE61-F1
#
_entry.id   AF-A0A915IE61-F1
#
_cell.length_a   1.000
_cell.length_b   1.000
_cell.length_c   1.000
_cell.angle_alpha   90.00
_cell.angle_beta   90.00
_cell.angle_gamma   90.00
#
_symmetry.space_group_name_H-M   'P 1'
#
loop_
_entity.id
_entity.type
_entity.pdbx_description
1 polymer ?
#
loop_
_entity_poly.entity_id
_entity_poly.type
_entity_poly.pdbx_seq_one_letter_code
_entity_poly.pdbx_strand_id
1 'polypeptide(L)'
;MCERSLCANLSIDNVCETLILADLHSAEQLRRYSTEFLNSHAQEIVDTTSFKTMTSTHPHLLAGAFKALASQQNAPSPFHFANAASITPPKKRFKPGA
;
A
#
# COMPACT_ATOMS: atom_id res chain seq x y z
N MET A 1 -1.51 -23.25 11.82
CA MET A 1 -2.81 -22.55 11.68
C MET A 1 -2.84 -21.51 12.80
N CYS A 2 -2.84 -20.21 12.54
CA CYS A 2 -4.07 -19.40 12.52
C CYS A 2 -3.79 -17.99 11.99
N GLU A 3 -3.01 -17.86 10.92
CA GLU A 3 -2.81 -16.54 10.28
C GLU A 3 -3.93 -16.26 9.28
N ARG A 4 -4.60 -17.31 8.76
CA ARG A 4 -5.71 -17.16 7.80
C ARG A 4 -7.01 -16.68 8.44
N SER A 5 -7.20 -16.82 9.76
CA SER A 5 -8.46 -16.49 10.43
C SER A 5 -8.59 -15.02 10.84
N LEU A 6 -7.48 -14.33 11.16
CA LEU A 6 -7.50 -12.88 11.41
C LEU A 6 -7.54 -12.09 10.09
N CYS A 7 -6.85 -12.62 9.08
CA CYS A 7 -6.94 -12.19 7.69
C CYS A 7 -8.37 -12.25 7.11
N ALA A 8 -9.22 -13.13 7.63
CA ALA A 8 -10.60 -13.30 7.15
C ALA A 8 -11.60 -12.22 7.64
N ASN A 9 -11.20 -11.34 8.56
CA ASN A 9 -12.07 -10.28 9.08
C ASN A 9 -11.67 -8.86 8.63
N LEU A 10 -10.64 -8.72 7.78
CA LEU A 10 -10.34 -7.42 7.18
C LEU A 10 -11.42 -7.04 6.16
N SER A 11 -11.84 -5.79 6.23
CA SER A 11 -12.84 -5.16 5.37
C SER A 11 -12.37 -3.75 5.05
N ILE A 12 -12.92 -3.18 3.96
CA ILE A 12 -12.59 -1.83 3.48
C ILE A 12 -12.75 -0.77 4.59
N ASP A 13 -13.72 -0.96 5.48
CA ASP A 13 -14.01 -0.04 6.59
C ASP A 13 -13.01 -0.15 7.76
N ASN A 14 -12.60 -1.38 8.10
CA ASN A 14 -11.81 -1.65 9.31
C ASN A 14 -10.30 -1.80 9.06
N VAL A 15 -9.86 -1.90 7.80
CA VAL A 15 -8.45 -2.12 7.46
C VAL A 15 -7.57 -0.96 7.91
N CYS A 16 -8.07 0.27 7.87
CA CYS A 16 -7.33 1.45 8.31
C CYS A 16 -7.09 1.41 9.83
N GLU A 17 -8.13 1.16 10.62
CA GLU A 17 -8.01 1.01 12.07
C GLU A 17 -7.14 -0.20 12.45
N THR A 18 -7.32 -1.33 11.76
CA THR A 18 -6.51 -2.54 11.98
C THR A 18 -5.04 -2.30 11.68
N LEU A 19 -4.72 -1.51 10.65
CA LEU A 19 -3.34 -1.15 10.32
C LEU A 19 -2.70 -0.26 11.40
N ILE A 20 -3.46 0.70 11.93
CA ILE A 20 -3.02 1.55 13.05
C ILE A 20 -2.76 0.70 14.30
N LEU A 21 -3.67 -0.21 14.64
CA LEU A 21 -3.50 -1.13 15.76
C LEU A 21 -2.29 -2.05 15.54
N ALA A 22 -2.09 -2.57 14.34
CA ALA A 22 -0.97 -3.43 14.02
C ALA A 22 0.38 -2.69 14.18
N ASP A 23 0.46 -1.42 13.79
CA ASP A 23 1.63 -0.58 13.96
C ASP A 23 1.89 -0.29 15.45
N LEU A 24 0.84 0.06 16.20
CA LEU A 24 0.93 0.31 17.65
C LEU A 24 1.40 -0.92 18.44
N HIS A 25 0.91 -2.10 18.08
CA HIS A 25 1.27 -3.37 18.73
C HIS A 25 2.54 -4.00 18.15
N SER A 26 3.21 -3.35 17.18
CA SER A 26 4.37 -3.91 16.46
C SER A 26 4.11 -5.32 15.89
N ALA A 27 2.87 -5.56 15.46
CA ALA A 27 2.43 -6.82 14.89
C ALA A 27 2.81 -6.86 13.39
N GLU A 28 4.09 -7.12 13.10
CA GLU A 28 4.65 -7.06 11.74
C GLU A 28 3.87 -7.90 10.72
N GLN A 29 3.43 -9.10 11.11
CA GLN A 29 2.67 -9.99 10.24
C GLN A 29 1.31 -9.38 9.85
N LEU A 30 0.58 -8.85 10.83
CA LEU A 30 -0.74 -8.23 10.63
C LEU A 30 -0.60 -6.92 9.86
N ARG A 31 0.44 -6.13 10.15
CA ARG A 31 0.75 -4.89 9.43
C ARG A 31 1.03 -5.17 7.97
N ARG A 32 1.83 -6.20 7.67
CA ARG A 32 2.11 -6.65 6.31
C ARG A 32 0.82 -7.10 5.62
N TYR A 33 0.03 -7.97 6.24
CA TYR A 33 -1.20 -8.45 5.62
C TYR A 33 -2.24 -7.34 5.37
N SER A 34 -2.42 -6.44 6.34
CA SER A 34 -3.34 -5.30 6.22
C SER A 34 -2.88 -4.34 5.13
N THR A 35 -1.57 -4.15 4.98
CA THR A 35 -0.97 -3.38 3.89
C THR A 35 -1.26 -4.02 2.52
N GLU A 36 -1.11 -5.32 2.39
CA GLU A 36 -1.43 -6.05 1.15
C GLU A 36 -2.91 -5.96 0.79
N PHE A 37 -3.80 -6.11 1.77
CA PHE A 37 -5.24 -5.93 1.58
C PHE A 37 -5.58 -4.50 1.15
N LEU A 38 -4.96 -3.51 1.82
CA LEU A 38 -5.12 -2.10 1.50
C LEU A 38 -4.71 -1.80 0.07
N ASN A 39 -3.57 -2.35 -0.36
CA ASN A 39 -3.08 -2.17 -1.73
C ASN A 39 -3.99 -2.85 -2.76
N SER A 40 -4.54 -4.02 -2.43
CA SER A 40 -5.43 -4.78 -3.32
C SER A 40 -6.78 -4.08 -3.52
N HIS A 41 -7.31 -3.45 -2.48
CA HIS A 41 -8.58 -2.69 -2.52
C HIS A 41 -8.35 -1.17 -2.47
N ALA A 42 -7.16 -0.70 -2.88
CA ALA A 42 -6.77 0.70 -2.71
C ALA A 42 -7.73 1.65 -3.42
N GLN A 43 -8.30 1.24 -4.56
CA GLN A 43 -9.27 2.04 -5.31
C GLN A 43 -10.57 2.29 -4.54
N GLU A 44 -11.02 1.35 -3.71
CA GLU A 44 -12.23 1.51 -2.91
C GLU A 44 -11.91 2.19 -1.58
N ILE A 45 -10.75 1.87 -0.99
CA ILE A 45 -10.32 2.39 0.31
C ILE A 45 -9.97 3.88 0.22
N VAL A 46 -9.33 4.36 -0.86
CA VAL A 46 -8.84 5.74 -0.99
C VAL A 46 -9.96 6.80 -0.87
N ASP A 47 -11.18 6.45 -1.30
CA ASP A 47 -12.33 7.33 -1.24
C ASP A 47 -13.00 7.36 0.15
N THR A 48 -12.70 6.39 1.01
CA THR A 48 -13.27 6.30 2.36
C THR A 48 -12.76 7.40 3.30
N THR A 49 -13.62 7.80 4.23
CA THR A 49 -13.24 8.72 5.31
C THR A 49 -12.17 8.11 6.21
N SER A 50 -12.25 6.81 6.49
CA SER A 50 -11.28 6.07 7.32
C SER A 50 -9.86 6.19 6.77
N PHE A 51 -9.70 6.07 5.45
CA PHE A 51 -8.41 6.27 4.81
C PHE A 51 -7.92 7.71 4.94
N LYS A 52 -8.76 8.71 4.64
CA LYS A 52 -8.41 10.15 4.76
C LYS A 52 -8.01 10.54 6.19
N THR A 53 -8.67 9.98 7.20
CA THR A 53 -8.32 10.18 8.60
C THR A 53 -6.99 9.50 8.93
N MET A 54 -6.78 8.27 8.47
CA MET A 54 -5.51 7.55 8.65
C MET A 54 -4.35 8.28 7.98
N THR A 55 -4.51 8.81 6.77
CA THR A 55 -3.45 9.57 6.07
C THR A 55 -3.07 10.84 6.83
N SER A 56 -4.05 11.49 7.47
CA SER A 56 -3.85 12.73 8.22
C SER A 56 -3.22 12.50 9.59
N THR A 57 -3.57 11.39 10.26
CA THR A 57 -3.13 11.08 11.62
C THR A 57 -1.84 10.26 11.65
N HIS A 58 -1.66 9.35 10.69
CA HIS A 58 -0.57 8.38 10.65
C HIS A 58 0.04 8.28 9.22
N PRO A 59 0.65 9.35 8.70
CA PRO A 59 1.19 9.38 7.33
C PRO A 59 2.33 8.36 7.10
N HIS A 60 3.00 7.90 8.16
CA HIS A 60 4.05 6.88 8.06
C HIS A 60 3.52 5.50 7.67
N LEU A 61 2.26 5.19 7.99
CA LEU A 61 1.61 3.94 7.57
C LEU A 61 1.51 3.87 6.05
N LEU A 62 1.16 4.99 5.44
CA LEU A 62 1.06 5.15 4.00
C LEU A 62 2.43 5.05 3.31
N ALA A 63 3.44 5.70 3.88
CA ALA A 63 4.82 5.55 3.43
C ALA A 63 5.28 4.09 3.54
N GLY A 64 4.91 3.39 4.61
CA GLY A 64 5.14 1.96 4.80
C GLY A 64 4.45 1.11 3.74
N ALA A 65 3.18 1.38 3.46
CA ALA A 65 2.41 0.67 2.43
C ALA A 65 2.98 0.87 1.03
N PHE A 66 3.34 2.11 0.69
CA PHE A 66 3.99 2.45 -0.57
C PHE A 66 5.37 1.80 -0.71
N LYS A 67 6.16 1.78 0.38
CA LYS A 67 7.46 1.08 0.40
C LYS A 67 7.28 -0.43 0.17
N ALA A 68 6.25 -1.04 0.79
CA ALA A 68 5.93 -2.45 0.59
C ALA A 68 5.57 -2.74 -0.87
N LEU A 69 4.72 -1.90 -1.48
CA LEU A 69 4.40 -1.97 -2.92
C LEU A 69 5.64 -1.90 -3.80
N ALA A 70 6.49 -0.90 -3.60
CA ALA A 70 7.69 -0.71 -4.40
C ALA A 70 8.67 -1.89 -4.25
N SER A 71 8.81 -2.44 -3.04
CA SER A 71 9.65 -3.61 -2.80
C SER A 71 9.08 -4.88 -3.44
N GLN A 72 7.77 -4.98 -3.61
CA GLN A 72 7.11 -6.09 -4.29
C GLN A 72 7.38 -6.06 -5.81
N GLN A 73 7.46 -4.87 -6.40
CA GLN A 73 7.78 -4.69 -7.83
C GLN A 73 9.26 -4.95 -8.17
N ASN A 74 10.16 -4.92 -7.18
CA ASN A 74 11.60 -5.10 -7.40
C ASN A 74 12.08 -6.56 -7.24
N ALA A 75 11.20 -7.52 -6.94
CA ALA A 75 11.59 -8.92 -6.96
C ALA A 75 11.72 -9.38 -8.43
N PRO A 76 12.91 -9.77 -8.91
CA PRO A 76 13.04 -10.38 -10.23
C PRO A 76 12.34 -11.73 -10.18
N SER A 77 11.11 -11.79 -10.69
CA SER A 77 10.43 -13.06 -10.97
C SER A 77 11.28 -13.84 -11.98
N PRO A 78 11.72 -15.09 -11.69
CA PRO A 78 12.53 -15.86 -12.63
C PRO A 78 11.77 -16.30 -13.89
N PHE A 79 10.45 -16.10 -13.94
CA PHE A 79 9.59 -16.57 -15.03
C PHE A 79 8.37 -15.66 -15.21
N HIS A 80 8.54 -14.49 -15.83
CA HIS A 80 7.53 -14.00 -16.77
C HIS A 80 8.13 -12.94 -17.71
N PHE A 81 7.89 -13.14 -18.99
CA PHE A 81 8.28 -12.24 -20.07
C PHE A 81 7.72 -10.82 -19.84
N ALA A 82 8.59 -9.84 -20.08
CA ALA A 82 8.33 -8.46 -20.50
C ALA A 82 6.98 -7.80 -20.15
N ASN A 83 7.02 -6.81 -19.25
CA ASN A 83 6.36 -5.54 -19.51
C ASN A 83 7.11 -4.37 -18.85
N ALA A 84 8.22 -3.96 -19.48
CA ALA A 84 8.87 -2.68 -19.22
C ALA A 84 8.10 -1.56 -19.94
N ALA A 85 6.84 -1.34 -19.57
CA ALA A 85 6.04 -0.18 -19.93
C ALA A 85 4.90 -0.10 -18.91
N SER A 86 5.07 0.57 -17.79
CA SER A 86 4.66 1.97 -17.69
C SER A 86 5.01 2.43 -16.27
N ILE A 87 5.98 3.31 -16.11
CA ILE A 87 6.04 4.46 -15.18
C ILE A 87 7.37 5.14 -15.52
N THR A 88 7.41 5.89 -16.62
CA THR A 88 8.40 6.96 -16.76
C THR A 88 7.74 8.24 -16.27
N PRO A 89 8.30 8.95 -15.28
CA PRO A 89 7.78 10.26 -14.88
C PRO A 89 7.99 11.27 -16.02
N PRO A 90 7.03 12.19 -16.28
CA PRO A 90 7.16 13.17 -17.35
C PRO A 90 8.25 14.18 -16.98
N LYS A 91 9.38 14.16 -17.71
CA LYS A 91 10.35 15.26 -17.70
C LYS A 91 9.70 16.47 -18.36
N LYS A 92 9.20 17.43 -17.56
CA LYS A 92 8.79 18.76 -18.04
C LYS A 92 10.00 19.42 -18.71
N ARG A 93 10.01 19.45 -20.04
CA ARG A 93 11.00 20.15 -20.87
C ARG A 93 10.73 21.65 -20.77
N PHE A 94 11.39 22.32 -19.84
CA PHE A 94 11.45 23.77 -19.79
C PHE A 94 12.34 24.25 -20.94
N LYS A 95 11.75 24.86 -21.97
CA LYS A 95 12.49 25.67 -22.97
C LYS A 95 12.30 27.15 -22.57
N PRO A 96 13.34 27.89 -22.19
CA PRO A 96 13.33 29.33 -22.40
C PRO A 96 13.66 29.57 -23.89
N GLY A 97 12.74 30.24 -24.58
CA GLY A 97 12.90 30.66 -25.97
C GLY A 97 13.45 32.07 -26.08
N ALA A 98 13.97 32.35 -27.28
CA ALA A 98 14.37 33.62 -27.87
C ALA A 98 15.52 34.39 -27.20
#